data_AF-B9US94-F1
#
_entry.id   AF-B9US94-F1
#
_cell.length_a   1.000
_cell.length_b   1.000
_cell.length_c   1.000
_cell.angle_alpha   90.00
_cell.angle_beta   90.00
_cell.angle_gamma   90.00
#
_symmetry.space_group_name_H-M   'P 1'
#
loop_
_entity.id
_entity.type
_entity.pdbx_description
1 polymer ?
#
loop_
_entity_poly.entity_id
_entity_poly.type
_entity_poly.pdbx_seq_one_letter_code
_entity_poly.pdbx_strand_id
1 'polypeptide(L)' 'MVIRYETDNHGTLYATLRSHYPFRKVGDELPLWYDPDEPKNIKLPFSDSISYILSIVIGVLIIYFGIFIVNKNR' A
#
# COMPACT_ATOMS: atom_id res chain seq x y z
N MET A 1 -12.24 -4.48 -4.41
CA MET A 1 -12.42 -4.47 -2.94
C MET A 1 -13.51 -3.47 -2.60
N VAL A 2 -14.43 -3.81 -1.70
CA VAL A 2 -15.44 -2.86 -1.20
C VAL A 2 -14.95 -2.30 0.14
N ILE A 3 -14.91 -0.98 0.25
CA ILE A 3 -14.43 -0.26 1.42
C ILE A 3 -15.61 0.47 2.02
N ARG A 4 -15.88 0.20 3.30
CA ARG A 4 -16.85 0.94 4.12
C ARG A 4 -16.08 2.00 4.91
N TYR A 5 -16.48 3.25 4.82
CA TYR A 5 -15.89 4.33 5.61
C TYR A 5 -16.96 5.34 6.01
N GLU A 6 -16.76 5.98 7.15
CA GLU A 6 -17.63 7.05 7.63
C GLU A 6 -17.11 8.39 7.14
N THR A 7 -18.03 9.24 6.72
CA THR A 7 -17.77 10.60 6.28
C THR A 7 -18.48 11.56 7.21
N ASP A 8 -17.89 12.74 7.40
CA ASP A 8 -18.39 13.71 8.37
C ASP A 8 -19.80 14.24 8.00
N ASN A 9 -20.09 14.38 6.70
CA ASN A 9 -21.32 15.00 6.21
C ASN A 9 -22.28 14.06 5.47
N HIS A 10 -21.84 12.88 5.05
CA HIS A 10 -22.65 11.96 4.22
C HIS A 10 -22.90 10.60 4.88
N GLY A 11 -22.54 10.45 6.15
CA GLY A 11 -22.69 9.20 6.90
C GLY A 11 -21.77 8.10 6.38
N THR A 12 -22.18 6.84 6.54
CA THR A 12 -21.42 5.69 6.07
C THR A 12 -21.54 5.52 4.55
N LEU A 13 -20.42 5.53 3.83
CA LEU A 13 -20.34 5.26 2.39
C LEU A 13 -19.65 3.94 2.09
N TYR A 14 -19.97 3.39 0.92
CA TYR A 14 -19.36 2.20 0.35
C TYR A 14 -18.75 2.54 -1.00
N ALA A 15 -17.45 2.32 -1.16
CA ALA A 15 -16.74 2.56 -2.41
C ALA A 15 -16.01 1.31 -2.88
N THR A 16 -16.02 1.09 -4.19
CA THR A 16 -15.31 -0.02 -4.82
C THR A 16 -13.98 0.49 -5.36
N LEU A 17 -12.88 -0.02 -4.81
CA LEU A 17 -11.54 0.36 -5.24
C LEU A 17 -10.72 -0.87 -5.65
N ARG A 18 -9.85 -0.68 -6.64
CA ARG A 18 -8.81 -1.65 -7.00
C ARG A 18 -7.59 -1.40 -6.11
N SER A 19 -7.20 -2.43 -5.37
CA SER A 19 -6.01 -2.43 -4.53
C SER A 19 -4.97 -3.32 -5.19
N HIS A 20 -3.77 -2.81 -5.41
CA HIS A 20 -2.63 -3.59 -5.93
C HIS A 20 -1.78 -4.22 -4.83
N TYR A 21 -2.12 -3.97 -3.55
CA TYR A 21 -1.39 -4.52 -2.42
C TYR A 21 -1.83 -5.96 -2.09
N PRO A 22 -0.94 -6.97 -2.22
CA PRO A 22 -1.32 -8.39 -2.12
C PRO A 22 -1.49 -8.90 -0.69
N PHE A 23 -0.98 -8.18 0.32
CA PHE A 23 -1.07 -8.60 1.73
C PHE A 23 -2.33 -8.09 2.46
N ARG A 24 -3.26 -7.46 1.73
CA ARG A 24 -4.48 -6.88 2.30
C ARG A 24 -5.54 -7.95 2.58
N LYS A 25 -6.12 -7.95 3.78
CA LYS A 25 -7.20 -8.87 4.18
C LYS A 25 -8.54 -8.16 4.35
N VAL A 26 -9.62 -8.94 4.31
CA VAL A 26 -10.97 -8.45 4.58
C VAL A 26 -11.07 -8.13 6.07
N GLY A 27 -11.48 -6.90 6.41
CA GLY A 27 -11.58 -6.42 7.78
C GLY A 27 -10.37 -5.61 8.27
N ASP A 28 -9.32 -5.48 7.47
CA ASP A 28 -8.20 -4.59 7.81
C ASP A 28 -8.66 -3.12 7.82
N GLU A 29 -8.29 -2.40 8.86
CA GLU A 29 -8.43 -0.94 8.92
C GLU A 29 -7.43 -0.29 7.96
N LEU A 30 -7.94 0.60 7.11
CA LEU A 30 -7.15 1.18 6.04
C LEU A 30 -7.23 2.70 6.09
N PRO A 31 -6.07 3.40 6.13
CA PRO A 31 -6.06 4.84 5.96
C PRO A 31 -6.52 5.16 4.54
N LEU A 32 -7.53 6.02 4.44
CA LEU A 32 -8.15 6.44 3.19
C LEU A 32 -7.97 7.94 3.06
N TRP A 33 -7.61 8.37 1.86
CA TRP A 33 -7.72 9.77 1.49
C TRP A 33 -8.91 9.90 0.56
N TYR A 34 -9.79 10.86 0.85
CA TYR A 34 -10.93 11.15 0.01
C TYR A 34 -11.10 12.66 -0.10
N ASP A 35 -11.65 13.10 -1.21
CA ASP A 35 -12.03 14.50 -1.41
C ASP A 35 -13.37 14.75 -0.69
N PRO A 36 -13.49 15.73 0.24
CA PRO A 36 -14.75 16.02 0.91
C PRO A 36 -15.88 16.40 -0.05
N ASP A 37 -15.57 17.06 -1.16
CA ASP A 37 -16.55 17.52 -2.15
C ASP A 37 -16.96 16.39 -3.10
N GLU A 38 -16.08 15.41 -3.31
CA GLU A 38 -16.32 14.22 -4.10
C GLU A 38 -15.95 12.95 -3.31
N PRO A 39 -16.74 12.57 -2.29
CA PRO A 39 -16.35 11.49 -1.37
C PRO A 39 -16.20 10.13 -2.06
N LYS A 40 -16.76 9.96 -3.27
CA LYS A 40 -16.59 8.76 -4.09
C LYS A 40 -15.17 8.59 -4.65
N ASN A 41 -14.40 9.67 -4.76
CA ASN A 41 -13.02 9.66 -5.22
C ASN A 41 -12.07 9.33 -4.07
N ILE A 42 -12.06 8.04 -3.71
CA ILE A 42 -11.15 7.52 -2.68
C ILE A 42 -9.80 7.11 -3.28
N LYS A 43 -8.71 7.48 -2.60
CA LYS A 43 -7.33 7.09 -2.92
C LYS A 43 -6.71 6.35 -1.74
N LEU A 44 -5.91 5.34 -2.06
CA LEU A 44 -5.16 4.56 -1.08
C LEU A 44 -3.73 5.10 -0.98
N PRO A 45 -3.34 5.80 0.10
CA PRO A 45 -2.00 6.38 0.21
C PRO A 45 -0.87 5.34 0.17
N PHE A 46 -1.13 4.11 0.61
CA PHE A 46 -0.09 3.09 0.80
C PHE A 46 -0.09 1.93 -0.20
N SER A 47 -1.10 1.81 -1.06
CA SER A 47 -1.24 0.62 -1.91
C SER A 47 -0.15 0.51 -2.98
N ASP A 48 0.23 1.62 -3.60
CA ASP A 48 1.16 1.61 -4.73
C ASP A 48 2.62 1.79 -4.27
N SER A 49 2.84 2.52 -3.17
CA SER A 49 4.20 2.84 -2.69
C SER A 49 4.90 1.69 -1.96
N ILE A 50 4.16 0.83 -1.23
CA ILE A 50 4.81 -0.23 -0.42
C ILE A 50 5.49 -1.27 -1.31
N SER A 51 4.86 -1.67 -2.42
CA SER A 51 5.45 -2.63 -3.34
C SER A 51 6.78 -2.13 -3.91
N TYR A 52 6.85 -0.83 -4.24
CA TYR A 52 8.07 -0.20 -4.73
C TYR A 52 9.17 -0.16 -3.68
N ILE A 53 8.84 0.23 -2.44
CA ILE A 53 9.78 0.25 -1.31
C ILE A 53 10.32 -1.15 -1.05
N LEU A 54 9.46 -2.16 -1.03
CA LEU A 54 9.84 -3.54 -0.79
C LEU A 54 10.80 -4.06 -1.87
N SER A 55 10.54 -3.75 -3.14
CA SER A 55 11.44 -4.09 -4.25
C SER A 55 12.82 -3.45 -4.11
N ILE A 56 12.89 -2.18 -3.70
CA ILE A 56 14.17 -1.49 -3.45
C ILE A 56 14.94 -2.18 -2.32
N VAL A 57 14.28 -2.46 -1.19
CA VAL A 57 14.92 -3.09 -0.03
C VAL A 57 15.49 -4.46 -0.39
N ILE A 58 14.73 -5.29 -1.12
CA ILE A 58 15.19 -6.59 -1.58
C ILE A 58 16.39 -6.45 -2.52
N GLY A 59 16.34 -5.50 -3.46
CA GLY A 59 17.46 -5.22 -4.37
C GLY A 59 18.75 -4.87 -3.63
N VAL A 60 18.67 -3.99 -2.63
CA VAL A 60 19.82 -3.60 -1.81
C VAL A 60 20.38 -4.78 -1.01
N LEU A 61 19.52 -5.62 -0.43
CA LEU A 61 19.95 -6.82 0.30
C LEU A 61 20.70 -7.81 -0.59
N ILE A 62 20.23 -8.03 -1.82
CA ILE A 62 20.88 -8.93 -2.79
C ILE A 62 22.28 -8.40 -3.15
N ILE A 63 22.39 -7.10 -3.43
CA ILE A 63 23.68 -6.48 -3.77
C ILE A 63 24.65 -6.59 -2.59
N TYR A 64 24.20 -6.29 -1.37
CA TYR A 64 25.01 -6.39 -0.16
C TYR A 64 25.51 -7.83 0.08
N PHE A 65 24.62 -8.83 -0.05
CA PHE A 65 25.00 -10.23 0.05
C PHE A 65 26.01 -10.66 -1.02
N GLY A 66 25.82 -10.20 -2.27
CA GLY A 66 26.77 -10.47 -3.36
C GLY A 66 28.16 -9.92 -3.05
N ILE A 67 28.26 -8.67 -2.59
CA ILE A 67 29.53 -8.05 -2.19
C ILE A 67 30.16 -8.80 -1.02
N PHE A 68 29.36 -9.19 -0.02
CA PHE A 68 29.84 -9.94 1.14
C PHE A 68 30.47 -11.29 0.74
N ILE A 69 29.82 -12.03 -0.15
CA ILE A 69 30.34 -13.31 -0.65
C ILE A 69 31.63 -13.11 -1.45
N VAL A 70 31.68 -12.11 -2.35
CA VAL A 70 32.88 -11.81 -3.15
C VAL A 70 34.04 -11.41 -2.25
N ASN A 71 33.83 -10.57 -1.24
CA ASN A 71 34.87 -10.18 -0.29
C ASN A 71 35.31 -11.35 0.60
N LYS A 72 34.43 -12.31 0.91
CA LYS A 72 34.79 -13.48 1.71
C LYS A 72 35.59 -14.53 0.93
N ASN A 73 35.38 -14.63 -0.38
CA ASN A 73 36.07 -15.56 -1.27
C ASN A 73 37.35 -14.99 -1.90
N ARG A 74 37.74 -13.78 -1.54
CA ARG A 74 38.98 -13.12 -1.98
C ARG A 74 40.03 -13.16 -0.88
#